data_AF-A0AA88LIJ2-F1
#
_entry.id   AF-A0AA88LIJ2-F1
#
_cell.length_a   1.000
_cell.length_b   1.000
_cell.length_c   1.000
_cell.angle_alpha   90.00
_cell.angle_beta   90.00
_cell.angle_gamma   90.00
#
_symmetry.space_group_name_H-M   'P 1'
#
loop_
_entity.id
_entity.type
_entity.pdbx_description
1 polymer ?
#
loop_
_entity_poly.entity_id
_entity_poly.type
_entity_poly.pdbx_seq_one_letter_code
_entity_poly.pdbx_strand_id
1 'polypeptide(L)'
;GFCGVCYSQCTSAAPPAFQISGEAGTASVDTDCTTDWITIPSGYGQGTTKTTDRICGPFLAADGEDTSEIPVCSTSKPFEVRVHTDNFEAETDLSDGFCLN
;
A
#
# COMPACT_ATOMS: atom_id res chain seq x y z
N GLY A 1 -20.47 10.22 11.68
CA GLY A 1 -19.20 9.70 12.24
C GLY A 1 -18.52 8.90 11.15
N PHE A 2 -17.25 9.20 10.87
CA PHE A 2 -16.48 8.43 9.89
C PHE A 2 -16.25 7.03 10.44
N CYS A 3 -16.78 6.02 9.75
CA CYS A 3 -16.70 4.60 10.11
C CYS A 3 -15.80 3.91 9.09
N GLY A 4 -14.54 4.36 9.04
CA GLY A 4 -13.50 3.79 8.19
C GLY A 4 -12.30 3.39 9.02
N VAL A 5 -11.48 2.49 8.48
CA VAL A 5 -10.19 2.10 9.07
C VAL A 5 -9.09 2.68 8.21
N CYS A 6 -8.08 3.26 8.84
CA CYS A 6 -6.92 3.83 8.17
C CYS A 6 -5.66 3.07 8.58
N TYR A 7 -4.82 2.81 7.60
CA TYR A 7 -3.55 2.11 7.74
C TYR A 7 -2.41 3.08 7.53
N SER A 8 -1.41 2.99 8.39
CA SER A 8 -0.12 3.65 8.20
C SER A 8 0.97 2.62 8.00
N GLN A 9 1.90 2.91 7.09
CA GLN A 9 3.15 2.16 7.01
C GLN A 9 4.00 2.53 8.22
N CYS A 10 4.54 1.53 8.90
CA CYS A 10 5.48 1.76 9.98
C CYS A 10 6.83 2.25 9.46
N THR A 11 7.48 3.10 10.25
CA THR A 11 8.87 3.49 10.02
C THR A 11 9.82 2.38 10.49
N SER A 12 10.94 2.23 9.82
CA SER A 12 11.80 1.07 9.90
C SER A 12 12.43 0.83 11.27
N ALA A 13 12.08 -0.32 11.87
CA ALA A 13 12.83 -1.07 12.90
C ALA A 13 12.00 -2.19 13.56
N ALA A 14 10.71 -2.36 13.26
CA ALA A 14 9.87 -3.34 13.95
C ALA A 14 9.70 -4.64 13.15
N PRO A 15 10.41 -5.74 13.48
CA PRO A 15 10.02 -7.05 13.00
C PRO A 15 8.65 -7.47 13.58
N PRO A 16 7.76 -8.08 12.78
CA PRO A 16 7.94 -8.51 11.38
C PRO A 16 7.33 -7.56 10.34
N ALA A 17 8.12 -7.13 9.35
CA ALA A 17 7.68 -6.42 8.14
C ALA A 17 7.80 -7.31 6.90
N PHE A 18 7.03 -7.03 5.84
CA PHE A 18 7.07 -7.77 4.55
C PHE A 18 7.27 -6.81 3.37
N GLN A 19 7.93 -7.24 2.30
CA GLN A 19 8.16 -6.40 1.12
C GLN A 19 7.06 -6.62 0.08
N ILE A 20 6.83 -5.59 -0.74
CA ILE A 20 5.93 -5.61 -1.89
C ILE A 20 6.70 -4.97 -3.03
N SER A 21 6.89 -5.73 -4.11
CA SER A 21 7.61 -5.25 -5.29
C SER A 21 6.88 -4.07 -5.96
N GLY A 22 7.61 -3.29 -6.75
CA GLY A 22 7.06 -2.19 -7.55
C GLY A 22 8.12 -1.23 -8.05
N GLU A 23 7.69 -0.10 -8.59
CA GLU A 23 8.60 0.94 -9.10
C GLU A 23 9.47 1.53 -7.99
N ALA A 24 10.75 1.71 -8.26
CA ALA A 24 11.68 2.25 -7.29
C ALA A 24 11.40 3.74 -7.00
N GLY A 25 11.25 4.08 -5.72
CA GLY A 25 11.19 5.46 -5.25
C GLY A 25 9.81 6.13 -5.30
N THR A 26 8.77 5.45 -5.77
CA THR A 26 7.39 5.95 -5.78
C THR A 26 6.37 4.85 -5.44
N ALA A 27 5.26 5.22 -4.82
CA ALA A 27 4.10 4.35 -4.71
C ALA A 27 3.52 4.06 -6.10
N SER A 28 3.03 2.84 -6.27
CA SER A 28 2.31 2.40 -7.47
C SER A 28 0.95 1.84 -7.06
N VAL A 29 -0.05 1.98 -7.94
CA VAL A 29 -1.43 1.63 -7.62
C VAL A 29 -2.16 0.90 -8.75
N ASP A 30 -3.20 0.15 -8.40
CA ASP A 30 -4.13 -0.51 -9.32
C ASP A 30 -3.45 -1.33 -10.42
N THR A 31 -3.49 -0.85 -11.67
CA THR A 31 -3.00 -1.58 -12.84
C THR A 31 -1.49 -1.63 -12.94
N ASP A 32 -0.78 -0.75 -12.24
CA ASP A 32 0.68 -0.75 -12.17
C ASP A 32 1.18 -1.85 -11.22
N CYS A 33 0.29 -2.37 -10.38
CA CYS A 33 0.56 -3.44 -9.44
C CYS A 33 0.17 -4.82 -10.02
N THR A 34 1.08 -5.37 -10.83
CA THR A 34 0.84 -6.61 -11.59
C THR A 34 1.40 -7.89 -10.97
N THR A 35 2.42 -7.78 -10.10
CA THR A 35 3.16 -8.91 -9.51
C THR A 35 2.79 -9.07 -8.05
N ASP A 36 3.18 -8.09 -7.22
CA ASP A 36 2.90 -8.08 -5.78
C ASP A 36 2.11 -6.83 -5.40
N TRP A 37 1.15 -6.98 -4.49
CA TRP A 37 0.38 -5.84 -3.98
C TRP A 37 -0.36 -6.15 -2.69
N ILE A 38 -0.68 -5.07 -1.99
CA ILE A 38 -1.66 -5.03 -0.91
C ILE A 38 -2.99 -4.60 -1.51
N THR A 39 -4.05 -5.37 -1.25
CA THR A 39 -5.42 -4.98 -1.58
C THR A 39 -6.07 -4.31 -0.37
N ILE A 40 -6.46 -3.06 -0.51
CA ILE A 40 -7.31 -2.32 0.45
C ILE A 40 -8.53 -1.82 -0.33
N PRO A 41 -9.70 -2.49 -0.23
CA PRO A 41 -10.84 -2.16 -1.06
C PRO A 41 -11.29 -0.71 -0.88
N SER A 42 -11.41 0.03 -1.98
CA SER A 42 -11.73 1.46 -1.99
C SER A 42 -10.81 2.28 -1.06
N GLY A 43 -9.51 2.00 -1.11
CA GLY A 43 -8.47 2.70 -0.35
C GLY A 43 -8.27 4.13 -0.86
N TYR A 44 -8.24 5.11 0.05
CA TYR A 44 -8.05 6.53 -0.29
C TYR A 44 -7.13 7.24 0.72
N GLY A 45 -6.36 8.22 0.24
CA GLY A 45 -5.58 9.12 1.09
C GLY A 45 -6.45 10.21 1.71
N GLN A 46 -5.99 10.85 2.79
CA GLN A 46 -6.72 12.00 3.34
C GLN A 46 -6.79 13.16 2.34
N GLY A 47 -7.97 13.72 2.14
CA GLY A 47 -8.18 14.88 1.28
C GLY A 47 -8.34 14.56 -0.21
N THR A 48 -8.22 13.30 -0.63
CA THR A 48 -8.55 12.85 -1.98
C THR A 48 -9.90 12.12 -2.02
N THR A 49 -10.58 12.19 -3.16
CA THR A 49 -11.78 11.39 -3.47
C THR A 49 -11.47 10.20 -4.36
N LYS A 50 -10.23 10.11 -4.85
CA LYS A 50 -9.78 8.98 -5.66
C LYS A 50 -9.56 7.78 -4.76
N THR A 51 -10.01 6.63 -5.23
CA THR A 51 -9.82 5.36 -4.55
C THR A 51 -9.01 4.42 -5.43
N THR A 52 -8.14 3.64 -4.81
CA THR A 52 -7.43 2.51 -5.41
C THR A 52 -7.84 1.23 -4.67
N ASP A 53 -7.75 0.09 -5.33
CA ASP A 53 -7.87 -1.21 -4.68
C ASP A 53 -6.52 -1.87 -4.42
N ARG A 54 -5.49 -1.60 -5.24
CA ARG A 54 -4.17 -2.24 -5.16
C ARG A 54 -3.08 -1.22 -4.92
N ILE A 55 -2.15 -1.54 -4.03
CA ILE A 55 -1.01 -0.69 -3.67
C ILE A 55 0.25 -1.54 -3.69
N CYS A 56 1.30 -1.05 -4.34
CA CYS A 56 2.58 -1.73 -4.49
C CYS A 56 3.74 -0.71 -4.56
N GLY A 57 4.97 -1.21 -4.61
CA GLY A 57 6.17 -0.39 -4.47
C GLY A 57 6.55 -0.10 -3.02
N PRO A 58 7.49 0.82 -2.77
CA PRO A 58 8.10 1.02 -1.46
C PRO A 58 7.24 1.77 -0.42
N PHE A 59 6.19 2.49 -0.86
CA PHE A 59 5.41 3.37 -0.01
C PHE A 59 3.93 2.98 -0.01
N LEU A 60 3.31 2.93 1.18
CA LEU A 60 1.86 2.84 1.31
C LEU A 60 1.27 4.21 0.93
N ALA A 61 0.65 4.31 -0.23
CA ALA A 61 -0.13 5.48 -0.64
C ALA A 61 -1.25 5.09 -1.59
N ALA A 62 -2.33 5.88 -1.62
CA ALA A 62 -3.48 5.64 -2.49
C ALA A 62 -3.39 6.36 -3.84
N ASP A 63 -2.48 7.32 -3.96
CA ASP A 63 -2.17 8.00 -5.20
C ASP A 63 -0.81 7.48 -5.71
N GLY A 64 -0.79 7.05 -6.97
CA GLY A 64 0.44 6.64 -7.63
C GLY A 64 1.40 7.82 -7.77
N GLU A 65 2.69 7.52 -7.85
CA GLU A 65 3.81 8.48 -7.92
C GLU A 65 4.16 9.18 -6.59
N ASP A 66 3.46 8.92 -5.50
CA ASP A 66 3.81 9.46 -4.18
C ASP A 66 5.21 8.98 -3.76
N THR A 67 6.08 9.91 -3.34
CA THR A 67 7.47 9.64 -2.96
C THR A 67 7.66 9.42 -1.45
N SER A 68 6.56 9.25 -0.71
CA SER A 68 6.53 9.06 0.74
C SER A 68 5.27 8.31 1.17
N GLU A 69 5.30 7.69 2.34
CA GLU A 69 4.14 7.03 2.91
C GLU A 69 3.01 8.01 3.28
N ILE A 70 1.78 7.67 2.91
CA ILE A 70 0.56 8.42 3.22
C ILE A 70 -0.48 7.44 3.78
N PRO A 71 -1.12 7.74 4.93
CA PRO A 71 -2.13 6.86 5.48
C PRO A 71 -3.27 6.58 4.49
N VAL A 72 -3.57 5.29 4.29
CA VAL A 72 -4.64 4.84 3.39
C VAL A 72 -5.84 4.39 4.21
N CYS A 73 -6.97 5.04 3.98
CA CYS A 73 -8.23 4.77 4.64
C CYS A 73 -9.17 3.97 3.75
N SER A 74 -10.03 3.15 4.35
CA SER A 74 -11.11 2.46 3.67
C SER A 74 -12.39 2.51 4.49
N THR A 75 -13.54 2.60 3.81
CA THR A 75 -14.87 2.51 4.42
C THR A 75 -15.59 1.20 4.08
N SER A 76 -14.87 0.26 3.46
CA SER A 76 -15.39 -1.03 3.03
C SER A 76 -15.88 -1.89 4.19
N LYS A 77 -16.97 -2.62 3.95
CA LYS A 77 -17.64 -3.48 4.93
C LYS A 77 -17.98 -4.84 4.30
N PRO A 78 -17.47 -5.98 4.81
CA PRO A 78 -16.51 -6.07 5.92
C PRO A 78 -15.19 -5.40 5.57
N PHE A 79 -14.44 -5.02 6.60
CA PHE A 79 -13.10 -4.53 6.39
C PHE A 79 -12.19 -5.70 5.97
N GLU A 80 -11.33 -5.48 4.97
CA GLU A 80 -10.46 -6.50 4.40
C GLU A 80 -9.12 -5.93 3.94
N VAL A 81 -8.02 -6.59 4.33
CA VAL A 81 -6.70 -6.45 3.69
C VAL A 81 -6.33 -7.80 3.11
N ARG A 82 -5.86 -7.83 1.86
CA ARG A 82 -5.22 -9.01 1.27
C ARG A 82 -3.81 -8.66 0.84
N VAL A 83 -2.91 -9.62 0.93
CA VAL A 83 -1.58 -9.53 0.32
C VAL A 83 -1.56 -10.55 -0.81
N HIS A 84 -1.17 -10.11 -2.00
CA HIS A 84 -0.90 -10.96 -3.15
C HIS A 84 0.58 -10.87 -3.45
N THR A 85 1.23 -12.03 -3.57
CA THR A 85 2.60 -12.13 -4.07
C THR A 85 2.69 -13.26 -5.07
N ASP A 86 3.61 -13.13 -6.03
CA ASP A 86 3.93 -14.21 -6.96
C ASP A 86 5.37 -14.74 -6.75
N ASN A 87 6.02 -15.23 -7.80
CA ASN A 87 7.39 -15.73 -7.76
C ASN A 87 8.38 -14.83 -8.51
N PHE A 88 8.00 -13.59 -8.79
CA PHE A 88 8.77 -12.57 -9.49
C PHE A 88 8.90 -11.32 -8.63
N GLU A 89 10.05 -11.19 -7.97
CA GLU A 89 10.38 -10.01 -7.17
C GLU A 89 10.95 -8.91 -8.07
N ALA A 90 10.61 -7.64 -7.83
CA ALA A 90 11.27 -6.54 -8.54
C ALA A 90 12.73 -6.42 -8.07
N GLU A 91 13.65 -6.15 -9.00
CA GLU A 91 15.10 -6.17 -8.75
C GLU A 91 15.61 -5.01 -7.85
N THR A 92 14.73 -4.13 -7.37
CA THR A 92 15.10 -2.90 -6.65
C THR A 92 14.25 -2.68 -5.41
N ASP A 93 14.40 -3.56 -4.43
CA ASP A 93 13.83 -3.39 -3.09
C ASP A 93 14.57 -2.33 -2.28
N LEU A 94 14.17 -1.07 -2.45
CA LEU A 94 14.71 0.07 -1.66
C LEU A 94 13.91 0.35 -0.38
N SER A 95 12.92 -0.48 -0.01
CA SER A 95 12.10 -0.24 1.18
C SER A 95 12.49 -1.14 2.36
N ASP A 96 12.32 -0.58 3.56
CA ASP A 96 12.43 -1.29 4.83
C ASP A 96 11.23 -2.24 5.10
N GLY A 97 10.35 -2.43 4.10
CA GLY A 97 9.16 -3.25 4.17
C GLY A 97 7.91 -2.52 4.68
N PHE A 98 6.81 -3.24 4.62
CA PHE A 98 5.49 -2.87 5.11
C PHE A 98 5.23 -3.54 6.45
N CYS A 99 4.77 -2.74 7.41
CA CYS A 99 3.88 -3.22 8.45
C CYS A 99 2.75 -2.19 8.62
N LEU A 100 1.53 -2.70 8.81
CA LEU A 100 0.32 -1.88 8.84
C LEU A 100 -0.12 -1.67 10.29
N ASN A 101 -0.19 -0.41 10.71
CA ASN A 101 -0.73 0.03 12.01
C ASN A 101 -2.09 0.72 11.85
#